data_AF-K1SU06-F1
#
_entry.id   AF-K1SU06-F1
#
_cell.length_a   1.000
_cell.length_b   1.000
_cell.length_c   1.000
_cell.angle_alpha   90.00
_cell.angle_beta   90.00
_cell.angle_gamma   90.00
#
_symmetry.space_group_name_H-M   'P 1'
#
loop_
_entity.id
_entity.type
_entity.pdbx_description
1 polymer ?
#
loop_
_entity_poly.entity_id
_entity_poly.type
_entity_poly.pdbx_seq_one_letter_code
_entity_poly.pdbx_strand_id
1 'polypeptide(L)'
;MRFGRAYGSKEVSRPVAQSDLEQLRTAIMCGQPVPQSLMPLMSVAPARPWNVLAITFTNKAAGELKERLKAMLGDTMGGDVFASTFHSACVRILRRDAERIGFPKSFTIYDSDDQQHVIKQIYKELMIDDKFLPVKSAISQISGYKDKLLSAKDVAAEAPRDTKAALISKIYTAYSNRLRTAGAMDFDDLIFHTVQMLKTDAEAREYYQQKFRYVVVDEYQDTSVAQFHLVRLLAGGSNNVCVVGDDDQ
;
A
#
# COMPACT_ATOMS: atom_id res chain seq x y z
N MET A 1 10.45 -30.08 0.48
CA MET A 1 10.16 -28.63 0.59
C MET A 1 8.71 -28.48 1.06
N ARG A 2 8.45 -27.84 2.21
CA ARG A 2 7.10 -27.56 2.70
C ARG A 2 6.97 -26.06 2.96
N PHE A 3 6.69 -25.30 1.90
CA PHE A 3 6.13 -23.95 1.99
C PHE A 3 5.19 -23.73 0.80
N GLY A 4 3.99 -23.21 1.08
CA GLY A 4 3.00 -22.80 0.07
C GLY A 4 1.79 -23.73 -0.13
N ARG A 5 0.71 -23.17 -0.70
CA ARG A 5 -0.57 -23.84 -1.06
C ARG A 5 -0.44 -24.90 -2.16
N ALA A 6 0.78 -25.33 -2.52
CA ALA A 6 1.03 -26.26 -3.61
C ALA A 6 0.27 -27.59 -3.44
N TYR A 7 0.01 -28.01 -2.19
CA TYR A 7 -0.71 -29.25 -1.89
C TYR A 7 -2.19 -29.25 -2.34
N GLY A 8 -2.80 -28.06 -2.50
CA GLY A 8 -4.18 -27.89 -2.99
C GLY A 8 -4.27 -27.17 -4.34
N SER A 9 -3.14 -26.84 -4.96
CA SER A 9 -3.12 -26.18 -6.26
C SER A 9 -3.52 -27.17 -7.35
N LYS A 10 -4.49 -26.80 -8.19
CA LYS A 10 -4.77 -27.51 -9.45
C LYS A 10 -3.86 -27.05 -10.59
N GLU A 11 -3.03 -26.03 -10.34
CA GLU A 11 -2.12 -25.45 -11.31
C GLU A 11 -0.90 -26.35 -11.46
N VAL A 12 -0.79 -26.99 -12.62
CA VAL A 12 0.36 -27.76 -13.06
C VAL A 12 0.97 -27.06 -14.25
N SER A 13 2.31 -27.08 -14.36
CA SER A 13 3.02 -26.44 -15.48
C SER A 13 2.62 -26.98 -16.86
N ARG A 14 2.07 -28.20 -16.91
CA ARG A 14 1.45 -28.84 -18.08
C ARG A 14 0.44 -29.91 -17.63
N PRO A 15 -0.48 -30.37 -18.49
CA PRO A 15 -1.34 -31.52 -18.19
C PRO A 15 -0.53 -32.75 -17.76
N VAL A 16 -1.02 -33.46 -16.75
CA VAL A 16 -0.38 -34.67 -16.20
C VAL A 16 -0.76 -35.86 -17.09
N ALA A 17 0.25 -36.52 -17.65
CA ALA A 17 0.07 -37.75 -18.43
C ALA A 17 0.10 -38.99 -17.52
N GLN A 18 -0.49 -40.10 -17.99
CA GLN A 18 -0.48 -41.37 -17.26
C GLN A 18 0.95 -41.86 -16.97
N SER A 19 1.88 -41.65 -17.91
CA SER A 19 3.30 -41.97 -17.75
C SER A 19 3.98 -41.18 -16.64
N ASP A 20 3.55 -39.93 -16.39
CA ASP A 20 4.08 -39.12 -15.29
C ASP A 20 3.69 -39.74 -13.94
N LEU A 21 2.44 -40.21 -13.82
CA LEU A 21 1.93 -40.87 -12.61
C LEU A 21 2.62 -42.21 -12.34
N GLU A 22 2.88 -42.99 -13.38
CA GLU A 22 3.59 -44.28 -13.27
C GLU A 22 5.04 -44.09 -12.83
N GLN A 23 5.73 -43.09 -13.38
CA GLN A 23 7.09 -42.76 -12.97
C GLN A 23 7.14 -42.26 -11.52
N LEU A 24 6.18 -41.43 -11.09
CA LEU A 24 6.08 -41.00 -9.69
C LEU A 24 5.81 -42.17 -8.75
N ARG A 25 4.87 -43.05 -9.09
CA ARG A 25 4.57 -44.25 -8.29
C ARG A 25 5.78 -45.17 -8.21
N THR A 26 6.49 -45.39 -9.31
CA THR A 26 7.70 -46.21 -9.34
C THR A 26 8.79 -45.61 -8.46
N ALA A 27 9.03 -44.30 -8.54
CA ALA A 27 10.00 -43.62 -7.68
C ALA A 27 9.68 -43.81 -6.18
N ILE A 28 8.39 -43.67 -5.79
CA ILE A 28 7.94 -43.90 -4.42
C ILE A 28 8.12 -45.36 -3.99
N MET A 29 7.63 -46.31 -4.80
CA MET A 29 7.64 -47.74 -4.48
C MET A 29 9.07 -48.31 -4.40
N CYS A 30 9.98 -47.79 -5.23
CA CYS A 30 11.37 -48.26 -5.29
C CYS A 30 12.33 -47.42 -4.43
N GLY A 31 11.84 -46.40 -3.72
CA GLY A 31 12.67 -45.48 -2.93
C GLY A 31 13.70 -44.70 -3.77
N GLN A 32 13.41 -44.48 -5.06
CA GLN A 32 14.30 -43.80 -6.00
C GLN A 32 14.00 -42.29 -6.04
N PRO A 33 14.99 -41.44 -6.41
CA PRO A 33 14.75 -40.03 -6.67
C PRO A 33 13.70 -39.84 -7.77
N VAL A 34 12.86 -38.80 -7.61
CA VAL A 34 11.88 -38.44 -8.65
C VAL A 34 12.64 -37.99 -9.92
N PRO A 35 12.24 -38.45 -11.11
CA PRO A 35 12.83 -37.99 -12.37
C PRO A 35 12.80 -36.47 -12.52
N GLN A 36 13.92 -35.89 -12.97
CA GLN A 36 14.06 -34.43 -13.09
C GLN A 36 13.04 -33.81 -14.06
N SER A 37 12.58 -34.57 -15.06
CA SER A 37 11.50 -34.20 -16.00
C SER A 37 10.15 -33.94 -15.32
N LEU A 38 9.92 -34.50 -14.12
CA LEU A 38 8.67 -34.36 -13.36
C LEU A 38 8.75 -33.26 -12.30
N MET A 39 9.94 -32.70 -12.04
CA MET A 39 10.11 -31.59 -11.09
C MET A 39 9.21 -30.39 -11.39
N PRO A 40 8.99 -29.96 -12.66
CA PRO A 40 8.07 -28.85 -12.97
C PRO A 40 6.60 -29.15 -12.66
N LEU A 41 6.19 -30.41 -12.55
CA LEU A 41 4.84 -30.80 -12.12
C LEU A 41 4.68 -30.77 -10.60
N MET A 42 5.80 -30.82 -9.87
CA MET A 42 5.87 -30.89 -8.41
C MET A 42 6.40 -29.60 -7.77
N SER A 43 6.76 -28.62 -8.60
CA SER A 43 7.25 -27.31 -8.17
C SER A 43 6.37 -26.22 -8.75
N VAL A 44 6.21 -25.15 -7.98
CA VAL A 44 5.57 -23.92 -8.44
C VAL A 44 6.66 -22.99 -8.91
N ALA A 45 6.46 -22.34 -10.06
CA ALA A 45 7.40 -21.32 -10.53
C ALA A 45 7.54 -20.22 -9.46
N PRO A 46 8.76 -19.76 -9.16
CA PRO A 46 8.95 -18.70 -8.18
C PRO A 46 8.25 -17.42 -8.62
N ALA A 47 7.79 -16.64 -7.66
CA ALA A 47 7.24 -15.32 -7.93
C ALA A 47 8.31 -14.46 -8.64
N ARG A 48 7.90 -13.78 -9.71
CA ARG A 48 8.77 -12.78 -10.36
C ARG A 48 9.03 -11.64 -9.36
N PRO A 49 10.28 -11.21 -9.13
CA PRO A 49 10.60 -10.22 -8.10
C PRO A 49 9.81 -8.91 -8.21
N TRP A 50 9.67 -8.37 -9.42
CA TRP A 50 8.89 -7.15 -9.69
C TRP A 50 7.38 -7.31 -9.47
N ASN A 51 6.90 -8.53 -9.20
CA ASN A 51 5.52 -8.79 -8.81
C ASN A 51 5.30 -8.82 -7.28
N VAL A 52 6.36 -8.63 -6.50
CA VAL A 52 6.33 -8.65 -5.04
C VAL A 52 6.42 -7.23 -4.50
N LEU A 53 5.42 -6.82 -3.71
CA LEU A 53 5.42 -5.61 -2.91
C LEU A 53 5.58 -5.99 -1.44
N ALA A 54 6.66 -5.55 -0.82
CA ALA A 54 6.92 -5.72 0.61
C ALA A 54 6.87 -4.35 1.31
N ILE A 55 5.93 -4.20 2.23
CA ILE A 55 5.66 -2.97 2.97
C ILE A 55 6.16 -3.11 4.41
N THR A 56 6.95 -2.13 4.85
CA THR A 56 7.41 -1.99 6.24
C THR A 56 7.02 -0.62 6.79
N PHE A 57 7.04 -0.43 8.11
CA PHE A 57 6.68 0.87 8.71
C PHE A 57 7.78 1.91 8.62
N THR A 58 9.05 1.50 8.72
CA THR A 58 10.18 2.42 8.72
C THR A 58 11.02 2.31 7.44
N ASN A 59 11.64 3.42 7.04
CA ASN A 59 12.58 3.44 5.93
C ASN A 59 13.82 2.57 6.21
N LYS A 60 14.23 2.48 7.49
CA LYS A 60 15.32 1.61 7.93
C LYS A 60 14.98 0.13 7.67
N ALA A 61 13.81 -0.34 8.11
CA ALA A 61 13.37 -1.70 7.87
C ALA A 61 13.24 -2.02 6.37
N ALA A 62 12.71 -1.10 5.57
CA ALA A 62 12.64 -1.27 4.11
C ALA A 62 14.03 -1.41 3.48
N GLY A 63 14.99 -0.59 3.92
CA GLY A 63 16.39 -0.65 3.46
C GLY A 63 17.06 -1.96 3.84
N GLU A 64 16.96 -2.38 5.10
CA GLU A 64 17.51 -3.64 5.59
C GLU A 64 16.91 -4.85 4.89
N LEU A 65 15.59 -4.86 4.67
CA LEU A 65 14.90 -5.91 3.90
C LEU A 65 15.45 -5.99 2.48
N LYS A 66 15.63 -4.84 1.81
CA LYS A 66 16.16 -4.78 0.45
C LYS A 66 17.59 -5.32 0.36
N GLU A 67 18.47 -4.93 1.29
CA GLU A 67 19.85 -5.42 1.31
C GLU A 67 19.91 -6.92 1.59
N ARG A 68 19.06 -7.44 2.49
CA ARG A 68 18.92 -8.89 2.71
C ARG A 68 18.46 -9.63 1.45
N LEU A 69 17.47 -9.09 0.74
CA LEU A 69 16.97 -9.70 -0.50
C LEU A 69 18.05 -9.75 -1.59
N LYS A 70 18.84 -8.69 -1.75
CA LYS A 70 19.99 -8.67 -2.67
C LYS A 70 21.06 -9.67 -2.27
N ALA A 71 21.40 -9.77 -0.99
CA ALA A 71 22.39 -10.72 -0.51
C ALA A 71 21.96 -12.18 -0.77
N MET A 72 20.66 -12.47 -0.69
CA MET A 72 20.12 -13.82 -0.90
C MET A 72 19.88 -14.18 -2.37
N LEU A 73 19.44 -13.23 -3.20
CA LEU A 73 18.96 -13.48 -4.56
C LEU A 73 19.87 -12.84 -5.65
N GLY A 74 20.92 -12.14 -5.24
CA GLY A 74 21.74 -11.30 -6.10
C GLY A 74 21.13 -9.91 -6.34
N ASP A 75 21.95 -8.99 -6.82
CA ASP A 75 21.57 -7.57 -6.98
C ASP A 75 20.38 -7.36 -7.92
N THR A 76 20.29 -8.13 -9.01
CA THR A 76 19.21 -7.99 -9.99
C THR A 76 17.90 -8.51 -9.43
N MET A 77 17.82 -9.80 -9.09
CA MET A 77 16.56 -10.39 -8.63
C MET A 77 16.12 -9.85 -7.27
N GLY A 78 17.05 -9.62 -6.34
CA GLY A 78 16.73 -9.02 -5.04
C GLY A 78 16.38 -7.54 -5.14
N GLY A 79 17.05 -6.80 -6.03
CA GLY A 79 16.82 -5.36 -6.25
C GLY A 79 15.48 -5.02 -6.91
N ASP A 80 14.93 -5.95 -7.69
CA ASP A 80 13.66 -5.82 -8.40
C ASP A 80 12.42 -6.02 -7.49
N VAL A 81 12.60 -6.53 -6.27
CA VAL A 81 11.52 -6.59 -5.28
C VAL A 81 11.17 -5.18 -4.80
N PHE A 82 9.87 -4.85 -4.79
CA PHE A 82 9.40 -3.57 -4.29
C PHE A 82 9.34 -3.56 -2.76
N ALA A 83 10.50 -3.40 -2.10
CA ALA A 83 10.59 -3.18 -0.66
C ALA A 83 10.53 -1.66 -0.34
N SER A 84 9.53 -1.23 0.43
CA SER A 84 9.32 0.20 0.74
C SER A 84 8.40 0.42 1.94
N THR A 85 8.32 1.65 2.44
CA THR A 85 7.24 2.05 3.35
C THR A 85 5.92 2.29 2.62
N PHE A 86 4.80 2.33 3.35
CA PHE A 86 3.49 2.72 2.81
C PHE A 86 3.55 4.02 2.00
N HIS A 87 4.14 5.06 2.58
CA HIS A 87 4.29 6.36 1.94
C HIS A 87 5.15 6.26 0.68
N SER A 88 6.27 5.54 0.74
CA SER A 88 7.17 5.39 -0.42
C SER A 88 6.49 4.61 -1.58
N ALA A 89 5.68 3.60 -1.26
CA ALA A 89 4.85 2.89 -2.24
C ALA A 89 3.82 3.84 -2.88
N CYS A 90 3.10 4.61 -2.07
CA CYS A 90 2.10 5.58 -2.54
C CYS A 90 2.73 6.68 -3.41
N VAL A 91 3.87 7.25 -3.00
CA VAL A 91 4.61 8.22 -3.81
C VAL A 91 4.95 7.63 -5.16
N ARG A 92 5.51 6.41 -5.21
CA ARG A 92 5.87 5.77 -6.49
C ARG A 92 4.65 5.55 -7.39
N ILE A 93 3.51 5.17 -6.84
CA ILE A 93 2.23 5.02 -7.57
C ILE A 93 1.77 6.37 -8.11
N LEU A 94 1.69 7.39 -7.24
CA LEU A 94 1.21 8.72 -7.59
C LEU A 94 2.16 9.45 -8.56
N ARG A 95 3.48 9.27 -8.44
CA ARG A 95 4.43 9.83 -9.42
C ARG A 95 4.17 9.35 -10.84
N ARG A 96 3.56 8.17 -11.01
CA ARG A 96 3.15 7.66 -12.31
C ARG A 96 1.75 8.09 -12.71
N ASP A 97 0.81 8.12 -11.77
CA ASP A 97 -0.63 8.16 -12.08
C ASP A 97 -1.41 9.32 -11.42
N ALA A 98 -0.75 10.27 -10.76
CA ALA A 98 -1.39 11.41 -10.06
C ALA A 98 -2.29 12.26 -10.97
N GLU A 99 -2.01 12.32 -12.27
CA GLU A 99 -2.86 13.06 -13.23
C GLU A 99 -4.29 12.51 -13.27
N ARG A 100 -4.48 11.21 -13.00
CA ARG A 100 -5.80 10.56 -12.95
C ARG A 100 -6.70 11.13 -11.85
N ILE A 101 -6.11 11.72 -10.82
CA ILE A 101 -6.82 12.36 -9.70
C ILE A 101 -6.66 13.89 -9.69
N GLY A 102 -6.19 14.47 -10.81
CA GLY A 102 -6.08 15.91 -11.00
C GLY A 102 -4.89 16.56 -10.29
N PHE A 103 -3.82 15.79 -10.02
CA PHE A 103 -2.57 16.33 -9.50
C PHE A 103 -1.43 16.18 -10.53
N PRO A 104 -0.47 17.11 -10.58
CA PRO A 104 0.70 16.95 -11.44
C PRO A 104 1.57 15.79 -10.94
N LYS A 105 2.18 15.02 -11.84
CA LYS A 105 3.17 13.97 -11.46
C LYS A 105 4.34 14.52 -10.64
N SER A 106 4.66 15.80 -10.80
CA SER A 106 5.70 16.54 -10.08
C SER A 106 5.22 17.17 -8.76
N PHE A 107 4.10 16.73 -8.18
CA PHE A 107 3.57 17.29 -6.93
C PHE A 107 4.61 17.44 -5.81
N THR A 108 4.49 18.48 -4.99
CA THR A 108 5.35 18.69 -3.83
C THR A 108 4.79 17.94 -2.62
N ILE A 109 5.67 17.37 -1.79
CA ILE A 109 5.26 16.72 -0.54
C ILE A 109 5.51 17.70 0.60
N TYR A 110 4.47 18.09 1.31
CA TYR A 110 4.54 19.02 2.44
C TYR A 110 4.85 18.28 3.74
N ASP A 111 5.83 18.79 4.46
CA ASP A 111 6.18 18.31 5.80
C ASP A 111 5.31 18.96 6.90
N SER A 112 5.59 18.64 8.15
CA SER A 112 4.86 19.17 9.31
C SER A 112 4.93 20.68 9.45
N ASP A 113 6.00 21.33 8.98
CA ASP A 113 6.19 22.77 9.08
C ASP A 113 5.45 23.48 7.94
N ASP A 114 5.50 22.93 6.73
CA ASP A 114 4.69 23.37 5.60
C ASP A 114 3.18 23.31 5.93
N GLN A 115 2.73 22.20 6.50
CA GLN A 115 1.34 22.02 6.95
C GLN A 115 0.92 23.10 7.95
N GLN A 116 1.75 23.32 8.98
CA GLN A 116 1.50 24.38 9.97
C GLN A 116 1.47 25.77 9.35
N HIS A 117 2.32 26.04 8.36
CA HIS A 117 2.34 27.31 7.67
C HIS A 117 1.03 27.58 6.93
N VAL A 118 0.55 26.61 6.14
CA VAL A 118 -0.71 26.74 5.39
C VAL A 118 -1.90 26.91 6.34
N ILE A 119 -1.98 26.11 7.40
CA ILE A 119 -3.08 26.19 8.37
C ILE A 119 -3.08 27.55 9.09
N LYS A 120 -1.92 28.08 9.49
CA LYS A 120 -1.82 29.41 10.11
C LYS A 120 -2.31 30.52 9.20
N GLN A 121 -2.10 30.42 7.88
CA GLN A 121 -2.66 31.39 6.94
C GLN A 121 -4.19 31.30 6.87
N ILE A 122 -4.74 30.08 6.85
CA ILE A 122 -6.20 29.84 6.88
C ILE A 122 -6.81 30.43 8.15
N TYR A 123 -6.16 30.27 9.30
CA TYR A 123 -6.63 30.82 10.57
C TYR A 123 -6.75 32.34 10.53
N LYS A 124 -5.77 33.03 9.92
CA LYS A 124 -5.82 34.49 9.76
C LYS A 124 -7.00 34.94 8.90
N GLU A 125 -7.26 34.24 7.80
CA GLU A 125 -8.36 34.58 6.88
C GLU A 125 -9.74 34.28 7.48
N LEU A 126 -9.87 33.17 8.20
CA LEU A 126 -11.12 32.79 8.86
C LEU A 126 -11.32 33.44 10.24
N MET A 127 -10.38 34.30 10.66
CA MET A 127 -10.36 34.98 11.97
C MET A 127 -10.53 34.00 13.15
N ILE A 128 -9.83 32.87 13.11
CA ILE A 128 -9.90 31.82 14.14
C ILE A 128 -8.86 32.09 15.22
N ASP A 129 -9.30 32.06 16.49
CA ASP A 129 -8.40 32.14 17.65
C ASP A 129 -7.72 30.78 17.90
N ASP A 130 -6.39 30.76 17.80
CA ASP A 130 -5.53 29.60 18.08
C ASP A 130 -5.64 29.12 19.53
N LYS A 131 -6.01 30.00 20.49
CA LYS A 131 -6.27 29.59 21.87
C LYS A 131 -7.53 28.75 22.00
N PHE A 132 -8.53 29.00 21.16
CA PHE A 132 -9.79 28.25 21.17
C PHE A 132 -9.65 26.91 20.45
N LEU A 133 -8.93 26.90 19.32
CA LEU A 133 -8.67 25.73 18.50
C LEU A 133 -7.20 25.70 18.07
N PRO A 134 -6.31 25.02 18.81
CA PRO A 134 -4.89 25.00 18.49
C PRO A 134 -4.59 24.46 17.09
N VAL A 135 -3.68 25.09 16.35
CA VAL A 135 -3.27 24.69 14.98
C VAL A 135 -2.91 23.20 14.90
N LYS A 136 -2.13 22.69 15.85
CA LYS A 136 -1.73 21.28 15.89
C LYS A 136 -2.92 20.35 16.10
N SER A 137 -3.94 20.78 16.86
CA SER A 137 -5.17 20.02 17.05
C SER A 137 -5.98 19.96 15.75
N ALA A 138 -6.02 21.06 14.98
CA ALA A 138 -6.67 21.05 13.67
C ALA A 138 -5.99 20.10 12.68
N ILE A 139 -4.65 20.13 12.60
CA ILE A 139 -3.87 19.21 11.77
C ILE A 139 -4.15 17.74 12.17
N SER A 140 -4.09 17.44 13.47
CA SER A 140 -4.36 16.09 13.97
C SER A 140 -5.78 15.60 13.65
N GLN A 141 -6.79 16.47 13.72
CA GLN A 141 -8.15 16.11 13.31
C GLN A 141 -8.27 15.88 11.81
N ILE A 142 -7.63 16.72 10.98
CA ILE A 142 -7.58 16.54 9.52
C ILE A 142 -6.93 15.20 9.17
N SER A 143 -5.78 14.90 9.78
CA SER A 143 -5.09 13.62 9.65
C SER A 143 -6.01 12.44 10.00
N GLY A 144 -6.73 12.53 11.12
CA GLY A 144 -7.71 11.52 11.52
C GLY A 144 -8.88 11.34 10.55
N TYR A 145 -9.33 12.40 9.85
CA TYR A 145 -10.33 12.26 8.79
C TYR A 145 -9.75 11.57 7.56
N LYS A 146 -8.55 11.94 7.12
CA LYS A 146 -7.86 11.30 5.99
C LYS A 146 -7.59 9.83 6.26
N ASP A 147 -7.21 9.46 7.47
CA ASP A 147 -7.02 8.07 7.87
C ASP A 147 -8.31 7.23 7.80
N LYS A 148 -9.45 7.84 8.15
CA LYS A 148 -10.78 7.26 7.97
C LYS A 148 -11.28 7.32 6.53
N LEU A 149 -10.45 7.79 5.59
CA LEU A 149 -10.78 7.99 4.19
C LEU A 149 -11.94 8.97 3.94
N LEU A 150 -12.08 9.97 4.81
CA LEU A 150 -13.06 11.04 4.69
C LEU A 150 -12.44 12.26 4.02
N SER A 151 -12.98 12.64 2.85
CA SER A 151 -12.58 13.85 2.16
C SER A 151 -13.12 15.10 2.85
N ALA A 152 -12.55 16.27 2.56
CA ALA A 152 -13.12 17.53 3.04
C ALA A 152 -14.58 17.73 2.61
N LYS A 153 -14.97 17.20 1.44
CA LYS A 153 -16.36 17.23 0.97
C LYS A 153 -17.26 16.36 1.85
N ASP A 154 -16.80 15.17 2.23
CA ASP A 154 -17.57 14.25 3.08
C ASP A 154 -17.79 14.86 4.47
N VAL A 155 -16.72 15.41 5.06
CA VAL A 155 -16.78 16.10 6.36
C VAL A 155 -17.65 17.37 6.31
N ALA A 156 -17.70 18.07 5.16
CA ALA A 156 -18.57 19.24 4.97
C ALA A 156 -20.05 18.88 4.72
N ALA A 157 -20.34 17.65 4.30
CA ALA A 157 -21.71 17.18 4.06
C ALA A 157 -22.43 16.78 5.36
N GLU A 158 -21.69 16.44 6.42
CA GLU A 158 -22.25 16.09 7.72
C GLU A 158 -22.57 17.32 8.57
N ALA A 159 -23.66 17.24 9.35
CA ALA A 159 -24.01 18.29 10.30
C ALA A 159 -22.95 18.34 11.44
N PRO A 160 -22.31 19.50 11.69
CA PRO A 160 -21.32 19.60 12.74
C PRO A 160 -21.94 19.37 14.12
N ARG A 161 -21.31 18.51 14.93
CA ARG A 161 -21.76 18.23 16.30
C ARG A 161 -21.62 19.42 17.26
N ASP A 162 -20.65 20.30 16.99
CA ASP A 162 -20.28 21.43 17.83
C ASP A 162 -19.57 22.52 17.00
N THR A 163 -19.32 23.68 17.63
CA THR A 163 -18.66 24.81 16.99
C THR A 163 -17.24 24.49 16.51
N LYS A 164 -16.48 23.65 17.23
CA LYS A 164 -15.12 23.27 16.83
C LYS A 164 -15.16 22.39 15.59
N ALA A 165 -16.07 21.43 15.52
CA ALA A 165 -16.28 20.58 14.36
C ALA A 165 -16.65 21.41 13.12
N ALA A 166 -17.49 22.44 13.29
CA ALA A 166 -17.85 23.36 12.20
C ALA A 166 -16.64 24.15 11.69
N LEU A 167 -15.76 24.62 12.58
CA LEU A 167 -14.51 25.29 12.20
C LEU A 167 -13.56 24.33 11.50
N ILE A 168 -13.37 23.11 12.03
CA ILE A 168 -12.49 22.11 11.44
C ILE A 168 -12.93 21.73 10.03
N SER A 169 -14.22 21.56 9.78
CA SER A 169 -14.76 21.30 8.44
C SER A 169 -14.41 22.42 7.45
N LYS A 170 -14.54 23.69 7.87
CA LYS A 170 -14.13 24.85 7.06
C LYS A 170 -12.61 24.89 6.82
N ILE A 171 -11.81 24.66 7.86
CA ILE A 171 -10.34 24.62 7.77
C ILE A 171 -9.91 23.51 6.81
N TYR A 172 -10.46 22.30 6.94
CA TYR A 172 -10.10 21.16 6.10
C TYR A 172 -10.45 21.41 4.62
N THR A 173 -11.61 22.02 4.35
CA THR A 173 -12.01 22.42 3.01
C THR A 173 -11.03 23.43 2.40
N ALA A 174 -10.71 24.49 3.15
CA ALA A 174 -9.75 25.50 2.69
C ALA A 174 -8.36 24.92 2.47
N TYR A 175 -7.90 24.07 3.40
CA TYR A 175 -6.59 23.42 3.37
C TYR A 175 -6.45 22.49 2.14
N SER A 176 -7.41 21.60 1.94
CA SER A 176 -7.42 20.67 0.79
C SER A 176 -7.42 21.42 -0.54
N ASN A 177 -8.16 22.52 -0.64
CA ASN A 177 -8.20 23.34 -1.85
C ASN A 177 -6.86 24.04 -2.12
N ARG A 178 -6.17 24.53 -1.08
CA ARG A 178 -4.85 25.15 -1.22
C ARG A 178 -3.80 24.15 -1.67
N LEU A 179 -3.76 22.96 -1.06
CA LEU A 179 -2.85 21.89 -1.46
C LEU A 179 -3.08 21.50 -2.92
N ARG A 180 -4.33 21.28 -3.31
CA ARG A 180 -4.69 21.00 -4.70
C ARG A 180 -4.23 22.10 -5.66
N THR A 181 -4.50 23.36 -5.33
CA THR A 181 -4.12 24.51 -6.18
C THR A 181 -2.60 24.64 -6.32
N ALA A 182 -1.86 24.36 -5.24
CA ALA A 182 -0.40 24.36 -5.23
C ALA A 182 0.20 23.12 -5.92
N GLY A 183 -0.60 22.13 -6.31
CA GLY A 183 -0.10 20.83 -6.76
C GLY A 183 0.71 20.13 -5.67
N ALA A 184 0.30 20.24 -4.42
CA ALA A 184 0.98 19.67 -3.26
C ALA A 184 0.11 18.63 -2.53
N MET A 185 0.76 17.71 -1.84
CA MET A 185 0.15 16.69 -0.98
C MET A 185 0.92 16.65 0.34
N ASP A 186 0.25 16.43 1.46
CA ASP A 186 0.95 16.03 2.69
C ASP A 186 1.11 14.50 2.79
N PHE A 187 1.72 14.03 3.88
CA PHE A 187 1.96 12.60 4.08
C PHE A 187 0.67 11.76 4.10
N ASP A 188 -0.38 12.26 4.74
CA ASP A 188 -1.67 11.56 4.83
C ASP A 188 -2.37 11.53 3.46
N ASP A 189 -2.23 12.61 2.68
CA ASP A 189 -2.76 12.69 1.32
C ASP A 189 -2.18 11.60 0.40
N LEU A 190 -0.92 11.20 0.59
CA LEU A 190 -0.31 10.15 -0.23
C LEU A 190 -1.12 8.85 -0.16
N ILE A 191 -1.48 8.43 1.05
CA ILE A 191 -2.25 7.19 1.25
C ILE A 191 -3.70 7.43 0.84
N PHE A 192 -4.31 8.52 1.34
CA PHE A 192 -5.70 8.85 1.05
C PHE A 192 -5.98 8.91 -0.46
N HIS A 193 -5.19 9.67 -1.22
CA HIS A 193 -5.36 9.84 -2.65
C HIS A 193 -5.05 8.57 -3.43
N THR A 194 -4.05 7.78 -3.02
CA THR A 194 -3.79 6.48 -3.65
C THR A 194 -4.99 5.54 -3.48
N VAL A 195 -5.57 5.48 -2.28
CA VAL A 195 -6.77 4.68 -2.02
C VAL A 195 -7.96 5.17 -2.83
N GLN A 196 -8.20 6.48 -2.89
CA GLN A 196 -9.29 7.06 -3.69
C GLN A 196 -9.13 6.75 -5.18
N MET A 197 -7.92 6.88 -5.72
CA MET A 197 -7.60 6.51 -7.11
C MET A 197 -7.92 5.03 -7.36
N LEU A 198 -7.40 4.12 -6.53
CA LEU A 198 -7.64 2.68 -6.70
C LEU A 198 -9.10 2.27 -6.49
N LYS A 199 -9.88 3.02 -5.70
CA LYS A 199 -11.33 2.77 -5.56
C LYS A 199 -12.10 3.17 -6.82
N THR A 200 -11.78 4.34 -7.38
CA THR A 200 -12.59 4.99 -8.42
C THR A 200 -12.13 4.69 -9.85
N ASP A 201 -10.85 4.39 -10.05
CA ASP A 201 -10.27 4.05 -11.35
C ASP A 201 -9.95 2.54 -11.40
N ALA A 202 -10.81 1.79 -12.10
CA ALA A 202 -10.66 0.34 -12.25
C ALA A 202 -9.42 -0.04 -13.08
N GLU A 203 -9.06 0.74 -14.10
CA GLU A 203 -7.90 0.47 -14.95
C GLU A 203 -6.61 0.60 -14.13
N ALA A 204 -6.48 1.68 -13.37
CA ALA A 204 -5.34 1.87 -12.47
C ALA A 204 -5.27 0.73 -11.44
N ARG A 205 -6.41 0.37 -10.82
CA ARG A 205 -6.48 -0.73 -9.86
C ARG A 205 -6.03 -2.06 -10.46
N GLU A 206 -6.55 -2.44 -11.63
CA GLU A 206 -6.20 -3.68 -12.32
C GLU A 206 -4.72 -3.72 -12.69
N TYR A 207 -4.17 -2.61 -13.18
CA TYR A 207 -2.73 -2.50 -13.46
C TYR A 207 -1.90 -2.82 -12.22
N TYR A 208 -2.22 -2.21 -11.08
CA TYR A 208 -1.44 -2.40 -9.85
C TYR A 208 -1.66 -3.76 -9.20
N GLN A 209 -2.85 -4.36 -9.33
CA GLN A 209 -3.11 -5.74 -8.90
C GLN A 209 -2.36 -6.78 -9.76
N GLN A 210 -2.27 -6.55 -11.07
CA GLN A 210 -1.48 -7.40 -11.97
C GLN A 210 0.01 -7.25 -11.73
N LYS A 211 0.46 -6.03 -11.41
CA LYS A 211 1.83 -5.75 -11.03
C LYS A 211 2.14 -6.41 -9.69
N PHE A 212 1.48 -6.01 -8.61
CA PHE A 212 1.75 -6.50 -7.26
C PHE A 212 0.92 -7.75 -6.95
N ARG A 213 1.25 -8.86 -7.62
CA ARG A 213 0.55 -10.14 -7.41
C ARG A 213 0.76 -10.72 -6.02
N TYR A 214 1.81 -10.31 -5.32
CA TYR A 214 2.10 -10.74 -3.95
C TYR A 214 2.36 -9.50 -3.10
N VAL A 215 1.60 -9.35 -2.03
CA VAL A 215 1.73 -8.22 -1.09
C VAL A 215 2.12 -8.79 0.27
N VAL A 216 3.23 -8.30 0.82
CA VAL A 216 3.73 -8.63 2.15
C VAL A 216 3.69 -7.36 2.99
N VAL A 217 3.15 -7.44 4.20
CA VAL A 217 3.10 -6.32 5.14
C VAL A 217 3.66 -6.78 6.47
N ASP A 218 4.66 -6.05 6.95
CA ASP A 218 5.28 -6.24 8.26
C ASP A 218 4.67 -5.27 9.28
N GLU A 219 4.75 -5.59 10.57
CA GLU A 219 4.16 -4.83 11.70
C GLU A 219 2.68 -4.47 11.50
N TYR A 220 1.89 -5.45 11.05
CA TYR A 220 0.51 -5.21 10.64
C TYR A 220 -0.39 -4.69 11.77
N GLN A 221 -0.06 -4.94 13.04
CA GLN A 221 -0.77 -4.41 14.21
C GLN A 221 -0.84 -2.88 14.24
N ASP A 222 0.15 -2.19 13.66
CA ASP A 222 0.20 -0.74 13.58
C ASP A 222 -0.57 -0.16 12.37
N THR A 223 -1.26 -1.00 11.59
CA THR A 223 -1.89 -0.60 10.33
C THR A 223 -3.14 0.24 10.57
N SER A 224 -3.14 1.44 9.99
CA SER A 224 -4.28 2.36 10.05
C SER A 224 -5.43 1.96 9.10
N VAL A 225 -6.59 2.60 9.23
CA VAL A 225 -7.76 2.27 8.37
C VAL A 225 -7.46 2.53 6.89
N ALA A 226 -6.82 3.65 6.57
CA ALA A 226 -6.44 3.96 5.20
C ALA A 226 -5.41 2.96 4.64
N GLN A 227 -4.41 2.58 5.45
CA GLN A 227 -3.38 1.60 5.06
C GLN A 227 -3.99 0.21 4.83
N PHE A 228 -4.91 -0.22 5.69
CA PHE A 228 -5.67 -1.46 5.51
C PHE A 228 -6.39 -1.48 4.15
N HIS A 229 -7.12 -0.41 3.84
CA HIS A 229 -7.84 -0.30 2.58
C HIS A 229 -6.91 -0.29 1.37
N LEU A 230 -5.75 0.34 1.48
CA LEU A 230 -4.73 0.33 0.44
C LEU A 230 -4.25 -1.11 0.16
N VAL A 231 -3.85 -1.85 1.19
CA VAL A 231 -3.40 -3.25 1.06
C VAL A 231 -4.49 -4.10 0.44
N ARG A 232 -5.73 -3.97 0.92
CA ARG A 232 -6.88 -4.72 0.40
C ARG A 232 -7.13 -4.44 -1.08
N LEU A 233 -7.03 -3.19 -1.53
CA LEU A 233 -7.23 -2.83 -2.93
C LEU A 233 -6.10 -3.35 -3.82
N LEU A 234 -4.85 -3.27 -3.37
CA LEU A 234 -3.69 -3.78 -4.10
C LEU A 234 -3.67 -5.31 -4.18
N ALA A 235 -4.04 -6.01 -3.11
CA ALA A 235 -4.04 -7.47 -3.05
C ALA A 235 -5.29 -8.11 -3.66
N GLY A 236 -6.40 -7.37 -3.81
CA GLY A 236 -7.72 -7.92 -4.15
C GLY A 236 -7.81 -8.70 -5.47
N GLY A 237 -6.86 -8.54 -6.39
CA GLY A 237 -6.84 -9.28 -7.66
C GLY A 237 -6.35 -10.72 -7.52
N SER A 238 -5.28 -10.95 -6.73
CA SER A 238 -4.69 -12.27 -6.53
C SER A 238 -5.05 -12.91 -5.19
N ASN A 239 -5.44 -12.09 -4.21
CA ASN A 239 -5.62 -12.46 -2.81
C ASN A 239 -4.39 -13.14 -2.18
N ASN A 240 -3.20 -12.90 -2.73
CA ASN A 240 -1.93 -13.35 -2.17
C ASN A 240 -1.35 -12.25 -1.29
N VAL A 241 -1.96 -12.08 -0.12
CA VAL A 241 -1.48 -11.19 0.93
C VAL A 241 -0.87 -12.01 2.07
N CYS A 242 0.29 -11.60 2.56
CA CYS A 242 0.91 -12.12 3.76
C CYS A 242 1.10 -10.94 4.73
N VAL A 243 0.52 -11.05 5.91
CA VAL A 243 0.67 -10.05 6.97
C VAL A 243 1.41 -10.69 8.13
N VAL A 244 2.33 -9.95 8.72
CA VAL A 244 3.09 -10.32 9.90
C VAL A 244 2.88 -9.23 10.94
N GLY A 245 2.63 -9.60 12.18
CA GLY A 245 2.46 -8.68 13.30
C GLY A 245 2.48 -9.43 14.62
N ASP A 246 2.67 -8.69 15.70
CA ASP A 246 2.63 -9.18 17.08
C ASP A 246 1.48 -8.48 17.82
N ASP A 247 0.56 -9.25 18.41
CA ASP A 247 -0.60 -8.72 19.14
C ASP A 247 -0.22 -8.21 20.55
N ASP A 248 0.98 -8.54 21.05
CA ASP A 248 1.47 -8.19 22.40
C ASP A 248 2.36 -6.92 22.44
N GLN A 249 2.57 -6.23 21.32
CA GLN A 249 3.23 -4.90 21.24
C GLN A 249 2.23 -3.74 21.31
#